data_AF-E5BEU3-F1
#
_entry.id   AF-E5BEU3-F1
#
_cell.length_a   1.000
_cell.length_b   1.000
_cell.length_c   1.000
_cell.angle_alpha   90.00
_cell.angle_beta   90.00
_cell.angle_gamma   90.00
#
_symmetry.space_group_name_H-M   'P 1'
#
loop_
_entity.id
_entity.type
_entity.pdbx_description
1 polymer ?
#
loop_
_entity_poly.entity_id
_entity_poly.type
_entity_poly.pdbx_seq_one_letter_code
_entity_poly.pdbx_strand_id
1 'polypeptide(L)' 'MSDVIQFNEKHKWCGCFGYVANEKKGRYMIAVAIPQKGTAYIFATKEEFDIVGKTNLVLAD' A
#
# COMPACT_ATOMS: atom_id res chain seq x y z
N MET A 1 5.43 -8.71 -4.80
CA MET A 1 6.12 -7.45 -4.46
C MET A 1 6.13 -7.35 -2.95
N SER A 2 7.26 -6.96 -2.37
CA SER A 2 7.47 -6.86 -0.92
C SER A 2 7.53 -5.41 -0.46
N ASP A 3 7.15 -4.46 -1.32
CA ASP A 3 7.38 -3.04 -1.05
C ASP A 3 6.35 -2.49 -0.07
N VAL A 4 6.86 -1.83 0.97
CA VAL A 4 6.08 -1.02 1.91
C VAL A 4 6.11 0.41 1.42
N ILE A 5 4.96 1.03 1.40
CA ILE A 5 4.76 2.39 0.90
C ILE A 5 4.19 3.28 1.99
N GLN A 6 4.36 4.58 1.81
CA GLN A 6 3.56 5.60 2.47
C GLN A 6 2.89 6.47 1.40
N PHE A 7 1.58 6.69 1.53
CA PHE A 7 0.90 7.67 0.68
C PHE A 7 1.42 9.09 0.98
N ASN A 8 1.68 9.85 -0.08
CA ASN A 8 2.08 11.25 0.02
C ASN A 8 0.87 12.19 -0.11
N GLU A 9 1.13 13.50 -0.10
CA GLU A 9 0.09 14.55 -0.08
C GLU A 9 -0.81 14.57 -1.32
N LYS A 10 -0.43 13.88 -2.40
CA LYS A 10 -1.24 13.81 -3.62
C LYS A 10 -2.42 12.84 -3.51
N HIS A 11 -2.50 12.03 -2.45
CA HIS A 11 -3.56 11.04 -2.27
C HIS A 11 -4.37 11.29 -1.00
N LYS A 12 -5.68 11.03 -1.05
CA LYS A 12 -6.60 11.18 0.11
C LYS A 12 -6.27 10.31 1.33
N TRP A 13 -5.36 9.35 1.20
CA TRP A 13 -4.83 8.53 2.31
C TRP A 13 -3.42 8.97 2.74
N CYS A 14 -3.03 10.21 2.46
CA CYS A 14 -1.74 10.77 2.86
C CYS A 14 -1.38 10.41 4.30
N GLY A 15 -0.13 9.93 4.50
CA GLY A 15 0.37 9.50 5.80
C GLY A 15 0.01 8.05 6.19
N CYS A 16 -0.91 7.39 5.47
CA CYS A 16 -1.16 5.97 5.68
C CYS A 16 -0.04 5.12 5.07
N PHE A 17 0.35 4.08 5.80
CA PHE A 17 1.24 3.04 5.32
C PHE A 17 0.45 1.90 4.68
N GLY A 18 1.05 1.28 3.67
CA GLY A 18 0.48 0.09 3.05
C GLY A 18 1.57 -0.78 2.44
N TYR A 19 1.17 -1.93 1.89
CA TYR A 19 2.06 -2.79 1.11
C TYR A 19 1.50 -2.98 -0.30
N VAL A 20 2.39 -3.09 -1.28
CA VAL A 20 2.00 -3.31 -2.68
C VAL A 20 1.58 -4.77 -2.85
N ALA A 21 0.27 -4.99 -2.92
CA ALA A 21 -0.31 -6.31 -3.13
C ALA A 21 -0.23 -6.75 -4.60
N ASN A 22 -0.38 -5.81 -5.53
CA ASN A 22 -0.27 -6.08 -6.97
C ASN A 22 0.09 -4.80 -7.74
N GLU A 23 0.67 -4.96 -8.92
CA GLU A 23 0.88 -3.88 -9.89
C GLU A 23 0.42 -4.34 -11.27
N LYS A 24 -0.39 -3.51 -11.95
CA LYS A 24 -0.80 -3.75 -13.33
C LYS A 24 -0.79 -2.45 -14.12
N LYS A 25 0.08 -2.37 -15.13
CA LYS A 25 0.18 -1.24 -16.07
C LYS A 25 0.30 0.13 -15.37
N GLY A 26 1.20 0.24 -14.38
CA GLY A 26 1.43 1.49 -13.65
C GLY A 26 0.36 1.87 -12.62
N ARG A 27 -0.66 1.02 -12.42
CA ARG A 27 -1.57 1.09 -11.26
C ARG A 27 -1.16 0.06 -10.21
N TYR A 28 -1.00 0.55 -9.00
CA TYR A 28 -0.65 -0.21 -7.81
C TYR A 28 -1.91 -0.48 -7.01
N MET A 29 -2.09 -1.74 -6.63
CA MET A 29 -3.07 -2.13 -5.63
C MET A 29 -2.34 -2.22 -4.30
N ILE A 30 -2.66 -1.30 -3.40
CA ILE A 30 -2.03 -1.13 -2.10
C ILE A 30 -3.00 -1.63 -1.05
N ALA A 31 -2.54 -2.58 -0.25
CA ALA A 31 -3.28 -3.06 0.90
C ALA A 31 -2.91 -2.22 2.13
N VAL A 32 -3.93 -1.63 2.76
CA VAL A 32 -3.82 -0.83 3.98
C VAL A 32 -4.60 -1.54 5.07
N ALA A 33 -3.91 -1.92 6.14
CA ALA A 33 -4.56 -2.51 7.31
C ALA A 33 -5.39 -1.43 8.02
N ILE A 34 -6.67 -1.72 8.26
CA ILE A 34 -7.55 -0.92 9.09
C ILE A 34 -7.72 -1.66 10.43
N PRO A 35 -7.19 -1.11 11.54
CA PRO A 35 -7.32 -1.71 12.85
C PRO A 35 -8.77 -2.16 13.12
N GLN A 36 -8.94 -3.43 13.48
CA GLN A 36 -10.23 -4.05 13.83
C GLN A 36 -11.28 -4.11 12.71
N LYS A 37 -10.98 -3.69 11.48
CA LYS A 37 -11.92 -3.73 10.34
C LYS A 37 -11.41 -4.53 9.13
N GLY A 38 -10.16 -4.99 9.15
CA GLY A 38 -9.57 -5.80 8.09
C GLY A 38 -8.65 -4.98 7.19
N THR A 39 -8.69 -5.22 5.88
CA THR A 39 -7.77 -4.61 4.91
C THR A 39 -8.54 -3.87 3.83
N ALA A 40 -8.20 -2.60 3.60
CA ALA A 40 -8.67 -1.85 2.45
C ALA A 40 -7.67 -1.99 1.29
N TYR A 41 -8.19 -2.25 0.09
CA TYR A 41 -7.40 -2.28 -1.14
C TYR A 41 -7.61 -0.99 -1.91
N ILE A 42 -6.53 -0.21 -2.03
CA ILE A 42 -6.52 1.12 -2.62
C ILE A 42 -5.77 1.07 -3.94
N PHE A 43 -6.36 1.60 -5.00
CA PHE A 43 -5.67 1.75 -6.27
C PHE A 43 -5.01 3.13 -6.34
N ALA A 44 -3.72 3.16 -6.65
CA ALA A 44 -2.95 4.39 -6.79
C ALA A 44 -1.91 4.29 -7.92
N THR A 45 -1.42 5.43 -8.35
CA THR A 45 -0.31 5.59 -9.30
C THR A 45 1.00 5.82 -8.55
N LYS A 46 2.14 5.66 -9.23
CA LYS A 46 3.46 5.77 -8.58
C LYS A 46 3.72 7.14 -7.95
N GLU A 47 3.08 8.19 -8.44
CA GLU A 47 3.24 9.58 -7.97
C GLU A 47 2.55 9.85 -6.64
N GLU A 48 1.63 8.99 -6.22
CA GLU A 48 0.76 9.16 -5.05
C GLU A 48 1.36 8.55 -3.77
N PHE A 49 2.51 7.88 -3.86
CA PHE A 49 3.17 7.24 -2.73
C PHE A 49 4.68 7.12 -2.90
N ASP A 50 5.36 7.02 -1.77
CA ASP A 50 6.79 6.77 -1.69
C ASP A 50 7.05 5.36 -1.15
N ILE A 51 8.10 4.70 -1.66
CA ILE A 51 8.55 3.41 -1.13
C ILE A 51 9.41 3.69 0.10
N VAL A 52 9.01 3.17 1.25
CA VAL A 52 9.67 3.42 2.54
C VAL A 52 10.42 2.19 3.07
N GLY A 53 10.20 1.02 2.47
CA GLY A 53 10.90 -0.20 2.86
C GLY A 53 10.44 -1.44 2.11
N LYS A 54 10.90 -2.59 2.60
CA LYS A 54 10.48 -3.92 2.13
C LYS A 54 10.10 -4.81 3.29
N THR A 55 9.10 -5.64 3.12
CA THR A 55 8.67 -6.63 4.09
C THR A 55 8.21 -7.92 3.42
N ASN A 56 8.48 -9.05 4.07
CA ASN A 56 7.86 -10.31 3.71
C ASN A 56 6.64 -10.45 4.60
N LEU A 57 5.45 -10.21 4.04
CA LEU A 57 4.21 -10.41 4.76
C LEU A 57 4.07 -11.90 5.08
N VAL A 58 4.21 -12.24 6.36
CA VAL A 58 3.91 -13.59 6.88
C VAL A 58 2.47 -13.55 7.36
N LEU A 59 1.56 -14.13 6.58
CA LEU A 59 0.20 -14.37 7.04
C LEU A 59 0.22 -15.65 7.89
N ALA A 60 -0.31 -15.56 9.10
CA ALA A 60 -0.64 -16.77 9.86
C ALA A 60 -1.91 -17.36 9.25
N ASP A 61 -1.83 -18.62 8.79
CA ASP A 61 -2.99 -19.40 8.34
C ASP A 61 -4.03 -19.56 9.45
#